data_AF-A0A3G6P938-F1
#
_entry.id   AF-A0A3G6P938-F1
#
_cell.length_a   1.000
_cell.length_b   1.000
_cell.length_c   1.000
_cell.angle_alpha   90.00
_cell.angle_beta   90.00
_cell.angle_gamma   90.00
#
_symmetry.space_group_name_H-M   'P 1'
#
loop_
_entity.id
_entity.type
_entity.pdbx_description
1 polymer ?
#
loop_
_entity_poly.entity_id
_entity_poly.type
_entity_poly.pdbx_seq_one_letter_code
_entity_poly.pdbx_strand_id
1 'polypeptide(L)'
;MKTLYQFLTVIIVFLPAQLLLSQQTDEKRMNVEVSVKDGKNQVVSALKSYTISYNKTLLNNEDKSSDVKAFYLSLDFEKPDISLLRAFVQNKAGLDGQITVTDFYGKLPSRKIEFKSAVMELMTDQTTGDYYSMYINLSSNTLIIDGLKIEH
;
A
#
# COMPACT_ATOMS: atom_id res chain seq x y z
N MET A 1 -42.79 -38.98 1.88
CA MET A 1 -42.09 -38.55 0.64
C MET A 1 -42.10 -37.04 0.44
N LYS A 2 -43.25 -36.33 0.45
CA LYS A 2 -43.32 -34.86 0.26
C LYS A 2 -42.39 -34.03 1.19
N THR A 3 -42.31 -34.38 2.47
CA THR A 3 -41.47 -33.67 3.45
C THR A 3 -39.97 -33.83 3.21
N LEU A 4 -39.53 -34.98 2.67
CA LEU A 4 -38.15 -35.24 2.32
C LEU A 4 -37.71 -34.39 1.11
N TYR A 5 -38.57 -34.27 0.10
CA TYR A 5 -38.30 -33.41 -1.06
C TYR A 5 -38.27 -31.93 -0.68
N GLN A 6 -39.15 -31.48 0.22
CA GLN A 6 -39.13 -30.10 0.73
C GLN A 6 -37.83 -29.79 1.49
N PHE A 7 -37.35 -30.71 2.33
CA PHE A 7 -36.07 -30.55 3.03
C PHE A 7 -34.88 -30.52 2.07
N LEU A 8 -34.88 -31.42 1.06
CA LEU A 8 -33.82 -31.46 0.05
C LEU A 8 -33.76 -30.17 -0.79
N THR A 9 -34.93 -29.58 -1.08
CA THR A 9 -35.05 -28.33 -1.84
C THR A 9 -34.45 -27.15 -1.07
N VAL A 10 -34.66 -27.09 0.25
CA VAL A 10 -34.06 -26.04 1.11
C VAL A 10 -32.53 -26.17 1.13
N ILE A 11 -32.00 -27.39 1.25
CA ILE A 11 -30.54 -27.63 1.26
C ILE A 11 -29.90 -27.22 -0.08
N ILE A 12 -30.53 -27.59 -1.21
CA ILE A 12 -30.00 -27.30 -2.55
C ILE A 12 -30.03 -25.80 -2.88
N VAL A 13 -31.00 -25.04 -2.35
CA VAL A 13 -31.09 -23.58 -2.59
C VAL A 13 -30.18 -22.80 -1.64
N PHE A 14 -30.00 -23.24 -0.38
CA PHE A 14 -29.22 -22.49 0.61
C PHE A 14 -27.71 -22.78 0.61
N LEU A 15 -27.25 -23.98 0.23
CA LEU A 15 -25.80 -24.26 0.11
C LEU A 15 -25.05 -23.37 -0.91
N PRO A 16 -25.54 -23.17 -2.15
CA PRO A 16 -24.81 -22.36 -3.13
C PRO A 16 -24.76 -20.87 -2.76
N ALA A 17 -25.75 -20.37 -1.99
CA ALA A 17 -25.73 -19.00 -1.51
C ALA A 17 -24.55 -18.72 -0.56
N GLN A 18 -24.19 -19.69 0.29
CA GLN A 18 -23.05 -19.55 1.19
C GLN A 18 -21.70 -19.65 0.47
N LEU A 19 -21.63 -20.48 -0.59
CA LEU A 19 -20.43 -20.58 -1.43
C LEU A 19 -20.18 -19.30 -2.23
N LEU A 20 -21.22 -18.69 -2.79
CA LEU A 20 -21.10 -17.41 -3.51
C LEU A 20 -20.66 -16.24 -2.61
N LEU A 21 -21.12 -16.20 -1.35
CA LEU A 21 -20.70 -15.17 -0.39
C LEU A 21 -19.24 -15.34 0.07
N SER A 22 -18.73 -16.58 0.09
CA SER A 22 -17.35 -16.85 0.52
C SER A 22 -16.27 -16.41 -0.49
N GLN A 23 -16.63 -16.30 -1.77
CA GLN A 23 -15.69 -15.88 -2.83
C GLN A 23 -15.46 -14.35 -2.87
N GLN A 24 -16.33 -13.54 -2.26
CA GLN A 24 -16.27 -12.08 -2.37
C GLN A 24 -15.48 -11.39 -1.24
N THR A 25 -14.99 -12.15 -0.25
CA THR A 25 -14.40 -11.59 0.99
C THR A 25 -12.89 -11.34 0.96
N ASP A 26 -12.14 -11.93 0.01
CA ASP A 26 -10.67 -11.85 0.06
C ASP A 26 -10.11 -10.53 -0.51
N GLU A 27 -10.80 -9.87 -1.46
CA GLU A 27 -10.30 -8.64 -2.10
C GLU A 27 -10.16 -7.44 -1.14
N LYS A 28 -10.79 -7.47 0.04
CA LYS A 28 -10.71 -6.39 1.05
C LYS A 28 -10.11 -6.82 2.38
N ARG A 29 -9.42 -7.96 2.40
CA ARG A 29 -8.86 -8.50 3.65
C ARG A 29 -7.72 -7.64 4.22
N MET A 30 -6.93 -7.03 3.34
CA MET A 30 -5.75 -6.26 3.73
C MET A 30 -6.06 -4.77 3.73
N ASN A 31 -5.79 -4.10 4.85
CA ASN A 31 -5.73 -2.65 4.89
C ASN A 31 -4.26 -2.22 4.71
N VAL A 32 -4.01 -1.32 3.76
CA VAL A 32 -2.69 -0.77 3.50
C VAL A 32 -2.79 0.74 3.67
N GLU A 33 -1.98 1.30 4.56
CA GLU A 33 -1.95 2.73 4.83
C GLU A 33 -0.52 3.25 4.72
N VAL A 34 -0.36 4.43 4.11
CA VAL A 34 0.89 5.19 4.19
C VAL A 34 0.69 6.37 5.12
N SER A 35 1.70 6.65 5.93
CA SER A 35 1.76 7.86 6.72
C SER A 35 3.08 8.58 6.51
N VAL A 36 3.03 9.91 6.43
CA VAL A 36 4.22 10.77 6.32
C VAL A 36 4.18 11.87 7.36
N LYS A 37 5.36 12.31 7.81
CA LYS A 37 5.50 13.39 8.79
C LYS A 37 5.71 14.73 8.09
N ASP A 38 4.68 15.58 8.09
CA ASP A 38 4.75 16.95 7.57
C ASP A 38 4.91 17.94 8.74
N GLY A 39 6.16 18.17 9.14
CA GLY A 39 6.50 18.96 10.31
C GLY A 39 5.96 18.34 11.60
N LYS A 40 4.98 19.00 12.23
CA LYS A 40 4.30 18.50 13.45
C LYS A 40 3.08 17.62 13.12
N ASN A 41 2.62 17.62 11.88
CA ASN A 41 1.44 16.91 11.46
C ASN A 41 1.83 15.54 10.88
N GLN A 42 0.94 14.56 11.05
CA GLN A 42 1.03 13.29 10.37
C GLN A 42 -0.09 13.22 9.35
N VAL A 43 0.26 13.00 8.08
CA VAL A 43 -0.70 12.76 7.00
C VAL A 43 -0.80 11.26 6.82
N VAL A 44 -2.01 10.72 6.83
CA VAL A 44 -2.30 9.28 6.67
C VAL A 44 -3.23 9.09 5.49
N SER A 45 -2.91 8.14 4.62
CA SER A 45 -3.61 7.87 3.38
C SER A 45 -3.77 6.38 3.17
N ALA A 46 -4.97 5.95 2.77
CA ALA A 46 -5.23 4.57 2.39
C ALA A 46 -4.66 4.28 0.99
N LEU A 47 -4.01 3.13 0.85
CA LEU A 47 -3.45 2.63 -0.40
C LEU A 47 -4.26 1.45 -0.91
N LYS A 48 -4.41 1.36 -2.23
CA LYS A 48 -4.88 0.15 -2.91
C LYS A 48 -3.77 -0.91 -2.91
N SER A 49 -2.55 -0.49 -3.22
CA SER A 49 -1.38 -1.35 -3.20
C SER A 49 -0.09 -0.52 -3.12
N TYR A 50 1.03 -1.20 -2.88
CA TYR A 50 2.34 -0.61 -2.98
C TYR A 50 3.33 -1.62 -3.59
N THR A 51 4.37 -1.11 -4.22
CA THR A 51 5.51 -1.89 -4.69
C THR A 51 6.79 -1.27 -4.15
N ILE A 52 7.75 -2.11 -3.78
CA ILE A 52 9.08 -1.66 -3.36
C ILE A 52 10.11 -2.37 -4.23
N SER A 53 11.03 -1.59 -4.78
CA SER A 53 12.20 -2.08 -5.48
C SER A 53 13.46 -1.58 -4.80
N TYR A 54 14.43 -2.46 -4.63
CA TYR A 54 15.75 -2.15 -4.11
C TYR A 54 16.79 -2.51 -5.17
N ASN A 55 17.58 -1.53 -5.57
CA ASN A 55 18.66 -1.73 -6.53
C ASN A 55 20.03 -1.65 -5.84
N LYS A 56 20.59 -2.82 -5.52
CA LYS A 56 21.90 -2.95 -4.87
C LYS A 56 23.06 -2.39 -5.72
N THR A 57 22.97 -2.42 -7.06
CA THR A 57 24.10 -2.01 -7.90
C THR A 57 24.35 -0.51 -7.85
N LEU A 58 23.33 0.29 -7.52
CA LEU A 58 23.46 1.73 -7.32
C LEU A 58 24.34 2.06 -6.11
N LEU A 59 24.39 1.19 -5.10
CA LEU A 59 25.17 1.39 -3.87
C LEU A 59 26.64 0.99 -3.99
N ASN A 60 27.02 0.24 -5.04
CA ASN A 60 28.37 -0.31 -5.21
C ASN A 60 29.29 0.60 -6.06
N ASN A 61 28.81 1.73 -6.55
CA ASN A 61 29.67 2.68 -7.26
C ASN A 61 30.58 3.38 -6.25
N GLU A 62 31.90 3.37 -6.51
CA GLU A 62 32.93 4.01 -5.66
C GLU A 62 32.79 5.54 -5.56
N ASP A 63 31.88 6.13 -6.34
CA ASP A 63 31.45 7.52 -6.22
C ASP A 63 30.54 7.69 -5.00
N LYS A 64 31.16 7.98 -3.86
CA LYS A 64 30.56 8.30 -2.55
C LYS A 64 29.73 9.59 -2.56
N SER A 65 28.81 9.78 -3.50
CA SER A 65 27.79 10.80 -3.34
C SER A 65 26.75 10.26 -2.35
N SER A 66 26.54 10.96 -1.24
CA SER A 66 25.62 10.56 -0.16
C SER A 66 24.13 10.60 -0.55
N ASP A 67 23.82 10.80 -1.83
CA ASP A 67 22.46 11.07 -2.33
C ASP A 67 21.96 10.01 -3.31
N VAL A 68 22.59 8.83 -3.32
CA VAL A 68 22.13 7.70 -4.14
C VAL A 68 20.86 7.11 -3.53
N LYS A 69 19.74 7.34 -4.21
CA LYS A 69 18.44 6.79 -3.83
C LYS A 69 18.26 5.38 -4.41
N ALA A 70 18.65 4.37 -3.62
CA ALA A 70 18.62 2.97 -4.05
C ALA A 70 17.26 2.27 -3.85
N PHE A 71 16.33 2.91 -3.15
CA PHE A 71 15.02 2.38 -2.85
C PHE A 71 13.95 3.16 -3.60
N TYR A 72 13.11 2.43 -4.34
CA TYR A 72 11.99 2.98 -5.09
C TYR A 72 10.69 2.40 -4.54
N LEU A 73 9.72 3.27 -4.27
CA LEU A 73 8.41 2.89 -3.80
C LEU A 73 7.36 3.41 -4.78
N SER A 74 6.48 2.54 -5.25
CA SER A 74 5.31 2.93 -6.03
C SER A 74 4.07 2.74 -5.18
N LEU A 75 3.30 3.82 -4.99
CA LEU A 75 2.09 3.86 -4.20
C LEU A 75 0.89 4.01 -5.13
N ASP A 76 -0.08 3.10 -5.03
CA ASP A 76 -1.31 3.08 -5.82
C ASP A 76 -2.50 3.41 -4.91
N PHE A 77 -3.33 4.36 -5.33
CA PHE A 77 -4.48 4.87 -4.59
C PHE A 77 -5.76 4.68 -5.40
N GLU A 78 -6.85 4.29 -4.73
CA GLU A 78 -8.19 4.24 -5.33
C GLU A 78 -8.75 5.63 -5.66
N LYS A 79 -8.23 6.68 -5.03
CA LYS A 79 -8.63 8.07 -5.25
C LYS A 79 -7.48 9.02 -4.98
N PRO A 80 -7.45 10.21 -5.61
CA PRO A 80 -6.44 11.22 -5.32
C PRO A 80 -6.42 11.61 -3.83
N ASP A 81 -5.23 11.64 -3.24
CA ASP A 81 -5.01 12.13 -1.88
C ASP A 81 -4.28 13.48 -1.92
N ILE A 82 -5.05 14.55 -1.88
CA ILE A 82 -4.55 15.93 -2.00
C ILE A 82 -3.68 16.31 -0.79
N SER A 83 -3.94 15.76 0.39
CA SER A 83 -3.17 16.07 1.60
C SER A 83 -1.76 15.48 1.50
N LEU A 84 -1.65 14.23 1.04
CA LEU A 84 -0.37 13.57 0.83
C LEU A 84 0.43 14.25 -0.29
N LEU A 85 -0.22 14.56 -1.41
CA LEU A 85 0.41 15.29 -2.51
C LEU A 85 0.96 16.65 -2.04
N ARG A 86 0.16 17.40 -1.26
CA ARG A 86 0.58 18.68 -0.71
C ARG A 86 1.83 18.52 0.16
N ALA A 87 1.86 17.50 1.03
CA ALA A 87 3.02 17.24 1.88
C ALA A 87 4.29 17.05 1.04
N PHE A 88 4.25 16.21 0.00
CA PHE A 88 5.42 15.97 -0.87
C PHE A 88 5.82 17.21 -1.70
N VAL A 89 4.85 17.97 -2.21
CA VAL A 89 5.13 19.19 -3.00
C VAL A 89 5.79 20.28 -2.15
N GLN A 90 5.40 20.41 -0.89
CA GLN A 90 5.95 21.41 0.02
C GLN A 90 7.34 21.02 0.57
N ASN A 91 7.61 19.72 0.73
CA ASN A 91 8.82 19.21 1.35
C ASN A 91 9.82 18.65 0.32
N LYS A 92 10.50 19.57 -0.40
CA LYS A 92 11.49 19.21 -1.43
C LYS A 92 12.71 18.42 -0.92
N ALA A 93 13.03 18.55 0.37
CA ALA A 93 14.11 17.80 1.02
C ALA A 93 13.73 16.33 1.30
N GLY A 94 12.48 15.94 1.03
CA GLY A 94 11.94 14.62 1.30
C GLY A 94 11.22 14.51 2.63
N LEU A 95 10.50 13.41 2.78
CA LEU A 95 9.66 13.11 3.92
C LEU A 95 10.01 11.75 4.51
N ASP A 96 9.97 11.69 5.84
CA ASP A 96 9.94 10.42 6.56
C ASP A 96 8.52 9.87 6.56
N GLY A 97 8.40 8.56 6.37
CA GLY A 97 7.11 7.92 6.42
C GLY A 97 7.15 6.42 6.70
N GLN A 98 5.96 5.85 6.71
CA GLN A 98 5.71 4.47 7.07
C GLN A 98 4.53 3.94 6.28
N ILE A 99 4.67 2.76 5.67
CA ILE A 99 3.58 1.92 5.20
C ILE A 99 3.25 0.90 6.29
N THR A 100 1.97 0.78 6.62
CA THR A 100 1.45 -0.23 7.55
C THR A 100 0.50 -1.13 6.79
N VAL A 101 0.69 -2.45 6.92
CA VAL A 101 -0.21 -3.47 6.37
C VAL A 101 -0.85 -4.21 7.52
N THR A 102 -2.17 -4.25 7.56
CA THR A 102 -2.94 -4.90 8.63
C THR A 102 -3.96 -5.86 8.05
N ASP A 103 -4.01 -7.08 8.59
CA ASP A 103 -5.10 -8.02 8.34
C ASP A 103 -6.30 -7.64 9.17
N PHE A 104 -7.43 -7.35 8.51
CA PHE A 104 -8.67 -7.02 9.20
C PHE A 104 -9.10 -8.13 10.18
N TYR A 105 -8.76 -9.39 9.87
CA TYR A 105 -9.09 -10.53 10.71
C TYR A 105 -7.96 -10.93 11.69
N GLY A 106 -6.83 -10.21 11.68
CA GLY A 106 -5.69 -10.48 12.57
C GLY A 106 -5.03 -11.85 12.39
N LYS A 107 -5.29 -12.55 11.27
CA LYS A 107 -4.74 -13.89 11.01
C LYS A 107 -3.30 -13.83 10.52
N LEU A 108 -2.92 -12.73 9.86
CA LEU A 108 -1.55 -12.44 9.46
C LEU A 108 -0.95 -11.34 10.34
N PRO A 109 0.36 -11.42 10.66
CA PRO A 109 1.03 -10.37 11.41
C PRO A 109 1.02 -9.07 10.61
N SER A 110 0.85 -7.95 11.32
CA SER A 110 0.95 -6.63 10.70
C SER A 110 2.39 -6.40 10.21
N ARG A 111 2.51 -5.77 9.04
CA ARG A 111 3.80 -5.40 8.46
C ARG A 111 4.02 -3.91 8.63
N LYS A 112 5.26 -3.52 8.91
CA LYS A 112 5.67 -2.12 9.02
C LYS A 112 6.87 -1.88 8.12
N ILE A 113 6.72 -0.95 7.17
CA ILE A 113 7.79 -0.53 6.29
C ILE A 113 8.03 0.95 6.52
N GLU A 114 9.22 1.33 6.97
CA GLU A 114 9.59 2.73 7.20
C GLU A 114 10.55 3.18 6.11
N PHE A 115 10.35 4.39 5.60
CA PHE A 115 11.23 5.02 4.62
C PHE A 115 11.68 6.39 5.12
N LYS A 116 12.91 6.77 4.79
CA LYS A 116 13.53 8.02 5.22
C LYS A 116 13.95 8.89 4.05
N SER A 117 13.74 10.20 4.20
CA SER A 117 14.04 11.20 3.18
C SER A 117 13.44 10.85 1.81
N ALA A 118 12.20 10.36 1.79
CA ALA A 118 11.54 9.99 0.55
C ALA A 118 11.12 11.23 -0.24
N VAL A 119 11.48 11.30 -1.52
CA VAL A 119 11.09 12.37 -2.43
C VAL A 119 10.16 11.81 -3.48
N MET A 120 9.13 12.58 -3.83
CA MET A 120 8.25 12.25 -4.94
C MET A 120 8.95 12.56 -6.27
N GLU A 121 9.17 11.52 -7.07
CA GLU A 121 9.80 11.61 -8.38
C GLU A 121 8.75 11.86 -9.48
N LEU A 122 7.62 11.17 -9.39
CA LEU A 122 6.54 11.26 -10.36
C LEU A 122 5.20 11.04 -9.68
N MET A 123 4.19 11.75 -10.16
CA MET A 123 2.79 11.48 -9.89
C MET A 123 2.04 11.33 -11.21
N THR A 124 1.20 10.30 -11.28
CA THR A 124 0.28 10.07 -12.39
C THR A 124 -1.12 10.01 -11.83
N ASP A 125 -2.01 10.87 -12.33
CA ASP A 125 -3.44 10.83 -12.06
C ASP A 125 -4.16 10.34 -13.31
N GLN A 126 -4.99 9.32 -13.16
CA GLN A 126 -5.74 8.72 -14.26
C GLN A 126 -7.22 8.67 -13.90
N THR A 127 -8.04 9.15 -14.83
CA THR A 127 -9.50 9.02 -14.79
C THR A 127 -9.95 8.35 -16.09
N THR A 128 -10.78 7.31 -16.00
CA THR A 128 -11.36 6.61 -17.15
C THR A 128 -12.80 6.21 -16.84
N GLY A 129 -13.76 7.00 -17.33
CA GLY A 129 -15.18 6.83 -16.95
C GLY A 129 -15.36 7.08 -15.45
N ASP A 130 -15.94 6.09 -14.74
CA ASP A 130 -16.12 6.13 -13.29
C ASP A 130 -14.91 5.58 -12.50
N TYR A 131 -13.86 5.14 -13.20
CA TYR A 131 -12.63 4.65 -12.59
C TYR A 131 -11.64 5.81 -12.36
N TYR A 132 -11.16 5.90 -11.13
CA TYR A 132 -10.13 6.85 -10.71
C TYR A 132 -8.96 6.08 -10.12
N SER A 133 -7.75 6.51 -10.43
CA SER A 133 -6.54 5.97 -9.80
C SER A 133 -5.44 7.00 -9.79
N MET A 134 -4.69 7.06 -8.70
CA MET A 134 -3.49 7.88 -8.60
C MET A 134 -2.31 6.98 -8.29
N TYR A 135 -1.18 7.26 -8.94
CA TYR A 135 0.09 6.58 -8.71
C TYR A 135 1.14 7.61 -8.30
N ILE A 136 1.85 7.34 -7.21
CA ILE A 136 2.98 8.16 -6.75
C ILE A 136 4.22 7.29 -6.71
N ASN A 137 5.28 7.71 -7.38
CA ASN A 137 6.60 7.09 -7.28
C ASN A 137 7.49 7.91 -6.36
N LEU A 138 8.04 7.25 -5.36
CA LEU A 138 8.96 7.79 -4.38
C LEU A 138 10.33 7.16 -4.54
N SER A 139 11.36 7.94 -4.26
CA SER A 139 12.73 7.49 -4.08
C SER A 139 13.18 7.81 -2.65
N SER A 140 13.87 6.89 -1.99
CA SER A 140 14.32 7.09 -0.60
C SER A 140 15.73 6.60 -0.35
N ASN A 141 16.37 7.14 0.69
CA ASN A 141 17.75 6.81 1.07
C ASN A 141 17.84 5.62 2.03
N THR A 142 16.78 5.38 2.80
CA THR A 142 16.76 4.29 3.79
C THR A 142 15.40 3.63 3.78
N LEU A 143 15.43 2.30 3.86
CA LEU A 143 14.26 1.46 4.01
C LEU A 143 14.44 0.55 5.24
N ILE A 144 13.41 0.45 6.07
CA ILE A 144 13.36 -0.44 7.22
C ILE A 144 12.11 -1.32 7.06
N ILE A 145 12.28 -2.64 6.97
CA ILE A 145 11.16 -3.58 6.84
C ILE A 145 11.08 -4.40 8.13
N ASP A 146 10.00 -4.23 8.89
CA ASP A 146 9.76 -4.93 10.16
C ASP A 146 10.95 -4.83 11.14
N GLY A 147 11.60 -3.65 11.16
CA GLY A 147 12.78 -3.38 11.98
C GLY A 147 14.13 -3.75 11.33
N LEU A 148 14.14 -4.51 10.23
CA LEU A 148 15.35 -4.76 9.44
C LEU A 148 15.70 -3.53 8.62
N LYS A 149 16.73 -2.79 9.04
CA LYS A 149 17.24 -1.64 8.31
C LYS A 149 18.13 -2.09 7.16
N ILE A 150 17.76 -1.70 5.94
CA ILE A 150 18.55 -1.91 4.74
C ILE A 150 19.28 -0.59 4.49
N GLU A 151 20.58 -0.58 4.78
CA GLU A 151 21.45 0.58 4.63
C GLU A 151 22.44 0.37 3.48
N HIS A 152 22.95 1.47 2.94
CA HIS A 152 24.27 1.50 2.33
C HIS A 152 25.35 1.53 3.41
#